data_AF-I4D957-F1
#
_entry.id   AF-I4D957-F1
#
_cell.length_a   1.000
_cell.length_b   1.000
_cell.length_c   1.000
_cell.angle_alpha   90.00
_cell.angle_beta   90.00
_cell.angle_gamma   90.00
#
_symmetry.space_group_name_H-M   'P 1'
#
loop_
_entity.id
_entity.type
_entity.pdbx_description
1 polymer ?
#
loop_
_entity_poly.entity_id
_entity_poly.type
_entity_poly.pdbx_seq_one_letter_code
_entity_poly.pdbx_strand_id
1 'polypeptide(L)'
;MLTRKHVLLCTFFITMIIFINVPSACAATPADRISGYDRYQTAVAASQKGWPDGSDIAVLTYGDDYPDALSAGPLAHKFDAPILLTGSSDLNPDTAEELLRLKVRKVYIVGGYAVVSKHIESKLSAMHIVAIRLAGDDRYDTALKVAQKVGLSNGVFVALGTDFPDALSAGPVAAANDMPLLLVPPQDLTESEKVFLDRNIIPSSIIIDNPELSDQVIRQFPNYEEINGDDPYERNINLITRFEDNLDFDTLYFATGENFPDALAASALAPKNKNPLLLLKGNTISSQANSFISSNIISQLYIMGGESVISASTEANLADLPPQIASVDNMSDTVQEKQAYEPPKTVTVTTTNGSKAKVPVTWTMTALNAQSAGTYDLEGTIKNFSQKVHLSLTVTPVWNRITAEVIQNGHYEFPTTVDAILKDHTVKTLPVTWDITTVDLSKVGTYKFEGTVPDLTQKVSLILKVTADSELEIPDAALKQIIYQRINKAPGSIIYKSDVLGITDLYAVNSGITDLSGLEYFTNLKSLYLSKNKLSNLNRLAKLTNLTHLDLRNCGIDDVSPLKGLTSLTFLDVAVNNIDDFTPLEELTTLRSLYLSGNLTRDYSPVKAYYNYLTEKDFNL
;
A
#
# COMPACT_ATOMS: atom_id res chain seq x y z
N MET A 1 61.43 -57.02 -21.63
CA MET A 1 61.97 -55.94 -22.50
C MET A 1 60.84 -54.97 -22.84
N LEU A 2 60.97 -53.75 -22.32
CA LEU A 2 60.34 -52.47 -22.67
C LEU A 2 58.88 -52.37 -23.18
N THR A 3 58.04 -51.94 -22.23
CA THR A 3 57.03 -50.87 -22.29
C THR A 3 56.87 -50.04 -23.57
N ARG A 4 55.61 -49.84 -24.01
CA ARG A 4 55.15 -48.59 -24.66
C ARG A 4 53.79 -48.17 -24.10
N LYS A 5 53.81 -47.07 -23.35
CA LYS A 5 52.64 -46.30 -22.90
C LYS A 5 52.09 -45.49 -24.07
N HIS A 6 50.77 -45.42 -24.21
CA HIS A 6 50.09 -44.43 -25.04
C HIS A 6 49.94 -43.13 -24.26
N VAL A 7 50.52 -42.05 -24.77
CA VAL A 7 50.29 -40.67 -24.31
C VAL A 7 49.47 -40.00 -25.41
N LEU A 8 48.22 -39.66 -25.09
CA LEU A 8 47.33 -38.87 -25.92
C LEU A 8 47.61 -37.39 -25.62
N LEU A 9 48.10 -36.65 -26.61
CA LEU A 9 48.40 -35.22 -26.52
C LEU A 9 47.09 -34.44 -26.75
N CYS A 10 46.52 -33.83 -25.70
CA CYS A 10 45.40 -32.90 -25.82
C CYS A 10 45.94 -31.47 -26.03
N THR A 11 45.68 -30.90 -27.19
CA THR A 11 45.96 -29.51 -27.54
C THR A 11 44.92 -28.59 -26.91
N PHE A 12 45.35 -27.68 -26.03
CA PHE A 12 44.51 -26.67 -25.38
C PHE A 12 44.38 -25.45 -26.32
N PHE A 13 43.20 -25.20 -26.87
CA PHE A 13 42.88 -23.97 -27.60
C PHE A 13 42.39 -22.93 -26.60
N ILE A 14 43.20 -21.91 -26.29
CA ILE A 14 42.79 -20.74 -25.51
C ILE A 14 42.22 -19.73 -26.51
N THR A 15 40.89 -19.64 -26.60
CA THR A 15 40.19 -18.55 -27.28
C THR A 15 40.07 -17.36 -26.33
N MET A 16 40.91 -16.36 -26.55
CA MET A 16 40.85 -15.05 -25.92
C MET A 16 39.64 -14.28 -26.49
N ILE A 17 38.55 -14.22 -25.72
CA ILE A 17 37.37 -13.41 -26.05
C ILE A 17 37.69 -11.95 -25.70
N ILE A 18 37.92 -11.14 -26.74
CA ILE A 18 38.01 -9.69 -26.62
C ILE A 18 36.57 -9.18 -26.47
N PHE A 19 36.19 -8.78 -25.25
CA PHE A 19 34.96 -8.03 -25.02
C PHE A 19 35.14 -6.62 -25.59
N ILE A 20 34.62 -6.41 -26.80
CA ILE A 20 34.39 -5.06 -27.32
C ILE A 20 33.18 -4.53 -26.54
N ASN A 21 33.43 -3.70 -25.52
CA ASN A 21 32.39 -2.88 -24.90
C ASN A 21 31.95 -1.84 -25.95
N VAL A 22 30.98 -2.19 -26.77
CA VAL A 22 30.21 -1.19 -27.51
C VAL A 22 29.27 -0.60 -26.46
N PRO A 23 29.37 0.70 -26.08
CA PRO A 23 28.37 1.31 -25.24
C PRO A 23 27.04 1.13 -25.97
N SER A 24 26.11 0.38 -25.37
CA SER A 24 24.75 0.31 -25.88
C SER A 24 24.23 1.73 -25.84
N ALA A 25 24.00 2.33 -27.00
CA ALA A 25 23.35 3.63 -27.09
C ALA A 25 22.02 3.47 -26.34
N CYS A 26 21.84 4.24 -25.26
CA CYS A 26 20.59 4.27 -24.52
C CYS A 26 19.52 4.74 -25.52
N ALA A 27 18.43 4.00 -25.65
CA ALA A 27 17.33 4.45 -26.49
C ALA A 27 16.74 5.72 -25.87
N ALA A 28 16.61 6.78 -26.68
CA ALA A 28 15.97 8.02 -26.25
C ALA A 28 14.52 7.76 -25.82
N THR A 29 14.02 8.56 -24.90
CA THR A 29 12.62 8.50 -24.46
C THR A 29 11.71 8.86 -25.63
N PRO A 30 10.67 8.07 -25.96
CA PRO A 30 9.76 8.42 -27.05
C PRO A 30 9.17 9.82 -26.86
N ALA A 31 9.22 10.62 -27.92
CA ALA A 31 8.62 11.95 -27.99
C ALA A 31 7.65 11.99 -29.18
N ASP A 32 6.39 12.31 -28.88
CA ASP A 32 5.32 12.39 -29.87
C ASP A 32 4.84 13.83 -29.99
N ARG A 33 4.70 14.32 -31.21
CA ARG A 33 4.18 15.66 -31.47
C ARG A 33 2.66 15.65 -31.66
N ILE A 34 1.99 16.58 -30.99
CA ILE A 34 0.55 16.87 -31.13
C ILE A 34 0.43 18.29 -31.69
N SER A 35 0.16 18.39 -32.99
CA SER A 35 0.10 19.67 -33.69
C SER A 35 -0.81 19.64 -34.90
N GLY A 36 -1.25 20.83 -35.33
CA GLY A 36 -1.86 21.08 -36.62
C GLY A 36 -1.14 22.19 -37.39
N TYR A 37 -1.67 22.58 -38.55
CA TYR A 37 -1.13 23.72 -39.31
C TYR A 37 -1.27 25.04 -38.53
N ASP A 38 -2.35 25.16 -37.76
CA ASP A 38 -2.65 26.29 -36.91
C ASP A 38 -3.15 25.84 -35.53
N ARG A 39 -3.47 26.83 -34.70
CA ARG A 39 -3.99 26.64 -33.34
C ARG A 39 -5.31 25.85 -33.27
N TYR A 40 -6.18 26.01 -34.26
CA TYR A 40 -7.48 25.32 -34.29
C TYR A 40 -7.24 23.83 -34.51
N GLN A 41 -6.36 23.50 -35.46
CA GLN A 41 -6.01 22.13 -35.75
C GLN A 41 -5.15 21.48 -34.66
N THR A 42 -4.28 22.22 -33.95
CA THR A 42 -3.60 21.67 -32.76
C THR A 42 -4.61 21.32 -31.66
N ALA A 43 -5.61 22.17 -31.41
CA ALA A 43 -6.68 21.86 -30.46
C ALA A 43 -7.49 20.62 -30.88
N VAL A 44 -7.78 20.47 -32.18
CA VAL A 44 -8.40 19.26 -32.74
C VAL A 44 -7.52 18.03 -32.56
N ALA A 45 -6.20 18.13 -32.80
CA ALA A 45 -5.26 17.01 -32.60
C ALA A 45 -5.21 16.58 -31.12
N ALA A 46 -5.19 17.54 -30.20
CA ALA A 46 -5.28 17.28 -28.76
C ALA A 46 -6.60 16.57 -28.39
N SER A 47 -7.72 17.03 -28.98
CA SER A 47 -9.03 16.41 -28.82
C SER A 47 -9.05 14.95 -29.31
N GLN A 48 -8.49 14.68 -30.49
CA GLN A 48 -8.45 13.33 -31.06
C GLN A 48 -7.59 12.38 -30.23
N LYS A 49 -6.50 12.88 -29.63
CA LYS A 49 -5.65 12.11 -28.72
C LYS A 49 -6.35 11.78 -27.41
N GLY A 50 -7.01 12.77 -26.78
CA GLY A 50 -7.64 12.60 -25.47
C GLY A 50 -9.03 11.97 -25.47
N TRP A 51 -9.75 12.10 -26.58
CA TRP A 51 -11.14 11.66 -26.72
C TRP A 51 -11.35 10.91 -28.06
N PRO A 52 -10.64 9.79 -28.29
CA PRO A 52 -10.78 9.01 -29.51
C PRO A 52 -12.21 8.47 -29.67
N ASP A 53 -12.86 8.10 -28.56
CA ASP A 53 -14.20 7.51 -28.53
C ASP A 53 -15.35 8.55 -28.51
N GLY A 54 -15.02 9.84 -28.41
CA GLY A 54 -15.96 10.95 -28.37
C GLY A 54 -16.05 11.65 -27.01
N SER A 55 -16.83 12.73 -26.95
CA SER A 55 -17.18 13.44 -25.73
C SER A 55 -18.55 14.11 -25.86
N ASP A 56 -19.42 13.94 -24.87
CA ASP A 56 -20.75 14.56 -24.85
C ASP A 56 -20.67 16.10 -24.67
N ILE A 57 -19.55 16.60 -24.15
CA ILE A 57 -19.31 17.99 -23.81
C ILE A 57 -18.02 18.47 -24.46
N ALA A 58 -18.01 19.71 -24.95
CA ALA A 58 -16.77 20.42 -25.28
C ALA A 58 -16.74 21.79 -24.60
N VAL A 59 -15.54 22.29 -24.32
CA VAL A 59 -15.33 23.69 -23.92
C VAL A 59 -14.88 24.45 -25.16
N LEU A 60 -15.54 25.56 -25.48
CA LEU A 60 -15.25 26.36 -26.65
C LEU A 60 -14.77 27.74 -26.21
N THR A 61 -13.58 28.12 -26.66
CA THR A 61 -13.00 29.45 -26.42
C THR A 61 -12.68 30.12 -27.75
N TYR A 62 -12.50 31.43 -27.77
CA TYR A 62 -12.06 32.13 -28.99
C TYR A 62 -10.64 31.61 -29.43
N GLY A 63 -10.14 31.87 -30.65
CA GLY A 63 -8.82 31.43 -31.17
C GLY A 63 -7.65 32.44 -31.40
N ASP A 64 -7.84 33.73 -31.75
CA ASP A 64 -6.89 34.89 -31.83
C ASP A 64 -6.52 35.88 -30.60
N ASP A 65 -7.36 36.27 -29.59
CA ASP A 65 -7.01 36.93 -28.28
C ASP A 65 -7.75 36.36 -27.00
N TYR A 66 -7.06 35.94 -25.92
CA TYR A 66 -7.49 34.84 -24.99
C TYR A 66 -7.57 34.99 -23.48
N PRO A 67 -7.67 36.18 -22.90
CA PRO A 67 -7.59 36.27 -21.44
C PRO A 67 -8.66 35.44 -20.72
N ASP A 68 -9.86 35.31 -21.30
CA ASP A 68 -10.98 34.54 -20.75
C ASP A 68 -10.69 33.02 -20.73
N ALA A 69 -9.90 32.53 -21.69
CA ALA A 69 -9.70 31.09 -21.91
C ALA A 69 -8.72 30.46 -20.92
N LEU A 70 -7.87 31.25 -20.26
CA LEU A 70 -6.86 30.74 -19.33
C LEU A 70 -7.48 29.95 -18.16
N SER A 71 -8.70 30.31 -17.76
CA SER A 71 -9.45 29.61 -16.70
C SER A 71 -10.15 28.32 -17.17
N ALA A 72 -10.11 27.99 -18.46
CA ALA A 72 -10.92 26.91 -19.04
C ALA A 72 -10.40 25.49 -18.73
N GLY A 73 -9.11 25.33 -18.40
CA GLY A 73 -8.49 24.02 -18.12
C GLY A 73 -9.25 23.21 -17.05
N PRO A 74 -9.43 23.74 -15.82
CA PRO A 74 -10.21 23.07 -14.78
C PRO A 74 -11.66 22.78 -15.15
N LEU A 75 -12.30 23.64 -15.95
CA LEU A 75 -13.66 23.40 -16.45
C LEU A 75 -13.72 22.21 -17.41
N ALA A 76 -12.76 22.14 -18.31
CA ALA A 76 -12.61 21.06 -19.27
C ALA A 76 -12.36 19.72 -18.56
N HIS A 77 -11.46 19.72 -17.57
CA HIS A 77 -11.19 18.55 -16.73
C HIS A 77 -12.44 18.07 -15.99
N LYS A 78 -13.18 18.98 -15.34
CA LYS A 78 -14.41 18.64 -14.61
C LYS A 78 -15.44 17.88 -15.45
N PHE A 79 -15.52 18.19 -16.74
CA PHE A 79 -16.49 17.59 -17.65
C PHE A 79 -15.90 16.49 -18.55
N ASP A 80 -14.64 16.10 -18.32
CA ASP A 80 -13.88 15.23 -19.21
C ASP A 80 -14.07 15.62 -20.69
N ALA A 81 -13.78 16.88 -20.98
CA ALA A 81 -14.10 17.54 -22.25
C ALA A 81 -12.85 18.16 -22.89
N PRO A 82 -12.71 18.14 -24.23
CA PRO A 82 -11.66 18.89 -24.90
C PRO A 82 -11.92 20.39 -24.85
N ILE A 83 -10.84 21.17 -24.91
CA ILE A 83 -10.89 22.59 -25.26
C ILE A 83 -10.70 22.72 -26.77
N LEU A 84 -11.70 23.30 -27.44
CA LEU A 84 -11.66 23.62 -28.86
C LEU A 84 -11.72 25.15 -29.06
N LEU A 85 -11.24 25.62 -30.21
CA LEU A 85 -11.12 27.04 -30.50
C LEU A 85 -12.10 27.49 -31.58
N THR A 86 -12.64 28.69 -31.48
CA THR A 86 -13.51 29.29 -32.51
C THR A 86 -12.99 30.64 -32.97
N GLY A 87 -13.29 31.04 -34.21
CA GLY A 87 -13.17 32.45 -34.60
C GLY A 87 -14.19 33.32 -33.86
N SER A 88 -14.01 34.65 -33.92
CA SER A 88 -14.85 35.59 -33.18
C SER A 88 -16.27 35.69 -33.72
N SER A 89 -16.38 35.83 -35.04
CA SER A 89 -17.64 35.97 -35.75
C SER A 89 -18.14 34.66 -36.33
N ASP A 90 -17.25 33.67 -36.54
CA ASP A 90 -17.62 32.41 -37.13
C ASP A 90 -16.92 31.17 -36.55
N LEU A 91 -17.64 30.04 -36.54
CA LEU A 91 -17.16 28.76 -36.03
C LEU A 91 -16.15 28.21 -37.03
N ASN A 92 -14.93 27.95 -36.55
CA ASN A 92 -13.88 27.38 -37.38
C ASN A 92 -14.33 26.02 -37.97
N PRO A 93 -14.12 25.75 -39.26
CA PRO A 93 -14.57 24.52 -39.90
C PRO A 93 -14.00 23.24 -39.27
N ASP A 94 -12.69 23.19 -38.97
CA ASP A 94 -12.06 22.03 -38.33
C ASP A 94 -12.68 21.76 -36.95
N THR A 95 -12.98 22.83 -36.21
CA THR A 95 -13.68 22.72 -34.91
C THR A 95 -15.11 22.23 -35.06
N ALA A 96 -15.84 22.69 -36.08
CA ALA A 96 -17.19 22.20 -36.35
C ALA A 96 -17.19 20.70 -36.69
N GLU A 97 -16.24 20.25 -37.50
CA GLU A 97 -16.07 18.83 -37.82
C GLU A 97 -15.70 18.00 -36.59
N GLU A 98 -14.79 18.50 -35.75
CA GLU A 98 -14.39 17.82 -34.52
C GLU A 98 -15.53 17.71 -33.50
N LEU A 99 -16.37 18.74 -33.35
CA LEU A 99 -17.59 18.68 -32.53
C LEU A 99 -18.53 17.56 -32.99
N LEU A 100 -18.65 17.34 -34.31
CA LEU A 100 -19.46 16.25 -34.88
C LEU A 100 -18.80 14.88 -34.66
N ARG A 101 -17.48 14.76 -34.86
CA ARG A 101 -16.72 13.53 -34.60
C ARG A 101 -16.88 13.08 -33.15
N LEU A 102 -16.76 14.03 -32.22
CA LEU A 102 -16.92 13.82 -30.79
C LEU A 102 -18.36 13.47 -30.38
N LYS A 103 -19.36 13.78 -31.24
CA LYS A 103 -20.80 13.68 -30.96
C LYS A 103 -21.23 14.56 -29.79
N VAL A 104 -20.65 15.76 -29.70
CA VAL A 104 -20.94 16.73 -28.64
C VAL A 104 -22.43 17.10 -28.67
N ARG A 105 -23.05 17.15 -27.49
CA ARG A 105 -24.44 17.60 -27.31
C ARG A 105 -24.52 18.94 -26.59
N LYS A 106 -23.47 19.31 -25.88
CA LYS A 106 -23.41 20.53 -25.09
C LYS A 106 -22.03 21.18 -25.20
N VAL A 107 -22.00 22.48 -25.41
CA VAL A 107 -20.79 23.28 -25.40
C VAL A 107 -20.85 24.29 -24.26
N TYR A 108 -19.80 24.37 -23.46
CA TYR A 108 -19.57 25.52 -22.59
C TYR A 108 -18.73 26.54 -23.33
N ILE A 109 -19.31 27.70 -23.64
CA ILE A 109 -18.57 28.81 -24.24
C ILE A 109 -17.95 29.62 -23.11
N VAL A 110 -16.62 29.73 -23.07
CA VAL A 110 -15.91 30.60 -22.13
C VAL A 110 -15.51 31.87 -22.87
N GLY A 111 -16.10 32.99 -22.45
CA GLY A 111 -15.85 34.31 -23.01
C GLY A 111 -17.12 35.04 -23.47
N GLY A 112 -17.05 36.38 -23.42
CA GLY A 112 -18.16 37.27 -23.72
C GLY A 112 -18.54 37.35 -25.20
N TYR A 113 -19.65 38.04 -25.50
CA TYR A 113 -20.10 38.26 -26.88
C TYR A 113 -19.15 39.12 -27.73
N ALA A 114 -18.28 39.90 -27.08
CA ALA A 114 -17.27 40.71 -27.76
C ALA A 114 -16.22 39.85 -28.47
N VAL A 115 -15.94 38.65 -27.95
CA VAL A 115 -14.91 37.73 -28.46
C VAL A 115 -15.49 36.47 -29.08
N VAL A 116 -16.68 36.02 -28.65
CA VAL A 116 -17.41 34.89 -29.25
C VAL A 116 -18.84 35.32 -29.53
N SER A 117 -19.12 35.70 -30.78
CA SER A 117 -20.40 36.27 -31.17
C SER A 117 -21.59 35.32 -30.97
N LYS A 118 -22.80 35.89 -30.93
CA LYS A 118 -24.06 35.11 -30.89
C LYS A 118 -24.29 34.27 -32.15
N HIS A 119 -23.57 34.56 -33.24
CA HIS A 119 -23.63 33.76 -34.46
C HIS A 119 -23.11 32.33 -34.22
N ILE A 120 -22.08 32.18 -33.39
CA ILE A 120 -21.53 30.88 -33.00
C ILE A 120 -22.59 30.01 -32.32
N GLU A 121 -23.32 30.57 -31.35
CA GLU A 121 -24.43 29.87 -30.67
C GLU A 121 -25.51 29.43 -31.65
N SER A 122 -25.78 30.25 -32.67
CA SER A 122 -26.75 29.92 -33.72
C SER A 122 -26.28 28.74 -34.58
N LYS A 123 -24.98 28.67 -34.90
CA LYS A 123 -24.37 27.54 -35.61
C LYS A 123 -24.37 26.27 -34.76
N LEU A 124 -24.00 26.36 -33.49
CA LEU A 124 -24.04 25.23 -32.55
C LEU A 124 -25.48 24.69 -32.41
N SER A 125 -26.47 25.57 -32.28
CA SER A 125 -27.89 25.20 -32.22
C SER A 125 -28.35 24.49 -33.50
N ALA A 126 -27.92 24.95 -34.67
CA ALA A 126 -28.21 24.29 -35.95
C ALA A 126 -27.57 22.88 -36.06
N MET A 127 -26.48 22.64 -35.34
CA MET A 127 -25.86 21.33 -35.17
C MET A 127 -26.52 20.48 -34.07
N HIS A 128 -27.61 20.95 -33.46
CA HIS A 128 -28.30 20.35 -32.31
C HIS A 128 -27.44 20.29 -31.03
N ILE A 129 -26.51 21.24 -30.89
CA ILE A 129 -25.63 21.38 -29.74
C ILE A 129 -26.14 22.52 -28.84
N VAL A 130 -26.34 22.22 -27.56
CA VAL A 130 -26.76 23.22 -26.57
C VAL A 130 -25.56 24.03 -26.10
N ALA A 131 -25.55 25.34 -26.37
CA ALA A 131 -24.52 26.24 -25.87
C ALA A 131 -24.88 26.82 -24.49
N ILE A 132 -23.95 26.78 -23.54
CA ILE A 132 -24.03 27.46 -22.25
C ILE A 132 -22.84 28.41 -22.15
N ARG A 133 -23.11 29.71 -22.06
CA ARG A 133 -22.05 30.72 -21.96
C ARG A 133 -21.68 31.00 -20.50
N LEU A 134 -20.39 30.97 -20.22
CA LEU A 134 -19.77 31.43 -18.99
C LEU A 134 -18.95 32.67 -19.34
N ALA A 135 -19.48 33.84 -19.01
CA ALA A 135 -18.86 35.12 -19.31
C ALA A 135 -19.27 36.17 -18.27
N GLY A 136 -18.37 37.11 -18.04
CA GLY A 136 -18.59 38.33 -17.28
C GLY A 136 -18.31 39.58 -18.11
N ASP A 137 -18.16 40.72 -17.44
CA ASP A 137 -17.86 41.99 -18.11
C ASP A 137 -16.39 42.02 -18.59
N ASP A 138 -15.52 41.29 -17.91
CA ASP A 138 -14.10 41.11 -18.26
C ASP A 138 -13.60 39.68 -17.98
N ARG A 139 -12.28 39.51 -18.08
CA ARG A 139 -11.58 38.23 -17.86
C ARG A 139 -11.68 37.73 -16.42
N TYR A 140 -11.75 38.65 -15.46
CA TYR A 140 -11.80 38.35 -14.03
C TYR A 140 -13.18 37.83 -13.67
N ASP A 141 -14.24 38.54 -14.09
CA ASP A 141 -15.61 38.08 -13.91
C ASP A 141 -15.88 36.76 -14.65
N THR A 142 -15.32 36.59 -15.85
CA THR A 142 -15.42 35.34 -16.60
C THR A 142 -14.77 34.18 -15.83
N ALA A 143 -13.57 34.37 -15.28
CA ALA A 143 -12.90 33.38 -14.43
C ALA A 143 -13.74 33.04 -13.19
N LEU A 144 -14.41 34.02 -12.56
CA LEU A 144 -15.34 33.77 -11.45
C LEU A 144 -16.53 32.89 -11.88
N LYS A 145 -17.13 33.11 -13.05
CA LYS A 145 -18.22 32.25 -13.57
C LYS A 145 -17.73 30.83 -13.82
N VAL A 146 -16.52 30.69 -14.34
CA VAL A 146 -15.89 29.38 -14.53
C VAL A 146 -15.63 28.71 -13.18
N ALA A 147 -15.10 29.43 -12.20
CA ALA A 147 -14.83 28.92 -10.86
C ALA A 147 -16.09 28.44 -10.14
N GLN A 148 -17.20 29.18 -10.25
CA GLN A 148 -18.50 28.74 -9.73
C GLN A 148 -18.96 27.43 -10.37
N LYS A 149 -18.66 27.24 -11.65
CA LYS A 149 -19.03 26.03 -12.38
C LYS A 149 -18.14 24.85 -12.03
N VAL A 150 -16.85 25.07 -11.79
CA VAL A 150 -15.87 24.05 -11.35
C VAL A 150 -16.13 23.63 -9.90
N GLY A 151 -16.41 24.59 -9.01
CA GLY A 151 -16.58 24.35 -7.57
C GLY A 151 -15.34 24.76 -6.78
N LEU A 152 -15.51 24.99 -5.48
CA LEU A 152 -14.47 25.59 -4.61
C LEU A 152 -14.09 24.69 -3.43
N SER A 153 -14.59 23.45 -3.39
CA SER A 153 -14.45 22.56 -2.23
C SER A 153 -13.00 22.20 -1.90
N ASN A 154 -12.11 22.26 -2.90
CA ASN A 154 -10.68 21.96 -2.74
C ASN A 154 -9.81 23.22 -2.67
N GLY A 155 -10.42 24.41 -2.71
CA GLY A 155 -9.71 25.68 -2.77
C GLY A 155 -9.68 26.30 -4.17
N VAL A 156 -8.77 27.24 -4.39
CA VAL A 156 -8.59 27.96 -5.66
C VAL A 156 -7.12 28.11 -6.04
N PHE A 157 -6.85 28.12 -7.33
CA PHE A 157 -5.60 28.65 -7.87
C PHE A 157 -5.78 30.11 -8.26
N VAL A 158 -4.73 30.90 -8.17
CA VAL A 158 -4.73 32.33 -8.48
C VAL A 158 -3.52 32.65 -9.33
N ALA A 159 -3.74 33.30 -10.47
CA ALA A 159 -2.69 33.81 -11.34
C ALA A 159 -3.00 35.25 -11.77
N LEU A 160 -1.96 35.99 -12.11
CA LEU A 160 -2.11 37.32 -12.67
C LEU A 160 -2.88 37.25 -14.00
N GLY A 161 -3.90 38.10 -14.18
CA GLY A 161 -4.71 38.08 -15.40
C GLY A 161 -4.14 38.90 -16.56
N THR A 162 -3.09 39.70 -16.33
CA THR A 162 -2.41 40.51 -17.34
C THR A 162 -1.21 39.80 -17.97
N ASP A 163 -0.74 38.71 -17.37
CA ASP A 163 0.34 37.86 -17.85
C ASP A 163 -0.13 36.40 -17.90
N PHE A 164 0.18 35.68 -18.97
CA PHE A 164 -0.43 34.38 -19.25
C PHE A 164 0.41 33.13 -18.93
N PRO A 165 1.76 33.14 -18.93
CA PRO A 165 2.55 31.93 -18.67
C PRO A 165 2.29 31.31 -17.29
N ASP A 166 2.05 32.13 -16.27
CA ASP A 166 1.71 31.66 -14.93
C ASP A 166 0.32 30.99 -14.90
N ALA A 167 -0.66 31.56 -15.60
CA ALA A 167 -1.99 30.97 -15.72
C ALA A 167 -1.96 29.65 -16.53
N LEU A 168 -1.16 29.58 -17.59
CA LEU A 168 -0.94 28.35 -18.36
C LEU A 168 -0.26 27.26 -17.54
N SER A 169 0.67 27.64 -16.66
CA SER A 169 1.30 26.73 -15.72
C SER A 169 0.31 26.21 -14.69
N ALA A 170 -0.54 27.10 -14.16
CA ALA A 170 -1.51 26.78 -13.13
C ALA A 170 -2.66 25.91 -13.65
N GLY A 171 -3.16 26.14 -14.86
CA GLY A 171 -4.36 25.47 -15.39
C GLY A 171 -4.33 23.93 -15.29
N PRO A 172 -3.33 23.23 -15.82
CA PRO A 172 -3.21 21.78 -15.74
C PRO A 172 -3.10 21.24 -14.31
N VAL A 173 -2.34 21.92 -13.44
CA VAL A 173 -2.17 21.51 -12.04
C VAL A 173 -3.46 21.75 -11.25
N ALA A 174 -4.12 22.89 -11.46
CA ALA A 174 -5.42 23.21 -10.88
C ALA A 174 -6.48 22.18 -11.30
N ALA A 175 -6.51 21.81 -12.59
CA ALA A 175 -7.35 20.74 -13.11
C ALA A 175 -7.09 19.41 -12.40
N ALA A 176 -5.83 18.97 -12.29
CA ALA A 176 -5.48 17.70 -11.62
C ALA A 176 -5.82 17.66 -10.12
N ASN A 177 -6.05 18.83 -9.49
CA ASN A 177 -6.44 18.98 -8.10
C ASN A 177 -7.94 19.33 -7.91
N ASP A 178 -8.74 19.29 -8.98
CA ASP A 178 -10.15 19.67 -8.98
C ASP A 178 -10.40 21.09 -8.41
N MET A 179 -9.48 22.02 -8.69
CA MET A 179 -9.52 23.41 -8.25
C MET A 179 -9.69 24.34 -9.45
N PRO A 180 -10.50 25.41 -9.35
CA PRO A 180 -10.59 26.41 -10.39
C PRO A 180 -9.37 27.34 -10.39
N LEU A 181 -9.13 27.96 -11.54
CA LEU A 181 -8.15 29.02 -11.70
C LEU A 181 -8.85 30.37 -11.76
N LEU A 182 -8.53 31.23 -10.79
CA LEU A 182 -8.90 32.64 -10.77
C LEU A 182 -7.81 33.46 -11.43
N LEU A 183 -8.21 34.43 -12.23
CA LEU A 183 -7.34 35.47 -12.76
C LEU A 183 -7.59 36.72 -11.95
N VAL A 184 -6.53 37.44 -11.55
CA VAL A 184 -6.65 38.66 -10.73
C VAL A 184 -5.92 39.85 -11.35
N PRO A 185 -6.33 41.11 -11.08
CA PRO A 185 -5.57 42.29 -11.44
C PRO A 185 -4.28 42.43 -10.60
N PRO A 186 -3.25 43.16 -11.09
CA PRO A 186 -1.97 43.27 -10.39
C PRO A 186 -2.04 44.04 -9.07
N GLN A 187 -2.87 45.10 -9.01
CA GLN A 187 -2.81 46.09 -7.92
C GLN A 187 -3.86 45.87 -6.82
N ASP A 188 -5.07 45.45 -7.19
CA ASP A 188 -6.14 45.16 -6.23
C ASP A 188 -7.17 44.23 -6.87
N LEU A 189 -7.88 43.47 -6.03
CA LEU A 189 -9.03 42.69 -6.48
C LEU A 189 -10.16 43.60 -6.93
N THR A 190 -10.85 43.19 -8.00
CA THR A 190 -12.11 43.80 -8.42
C THR A 190 -13.17 43.66 -7.32
N GLU A 191 -14.20 44.49 -7.38
CA GLU A 191 -15.31 44.41 -6.42
C GLU A 191 -16.02 43.05 -6.49
N SER A 192 -16.19 42.51 -7.70
CA SER A 192 -16.77 41.18 -7.92
C SER A 192 -15.95 40.07 -7.25
N GLU A 193 -14.62 40.14 -7.32
CA GLU A 193 -13.72 39.16 -6.69
C GLU A 193 -13.76 39.27 -5.17
N LYS A 194 -13.73 40.48 -4.61
CA LYS A 194 -13.88 40.70 -3.16
C LYS A 194 -15.19 40.10 -2.64
N VAL A 195 -16.30 40.41 -3.31
CA VAL A 195 -17.61 39.85 -2.99
C VAL A 195 -17.63 38.33 -3.16
N PHE A 196 -16.92 37.79 -4.14
CA PHE A 196 -16.81 36.35 -4.34
C PHE A 196 -16.05 35.68 -3.20
N LEU A 197 -14.92 36.22 -2.76
CA LEU A 197 -14.16 35.69 -1.62
C LEU A 197 -14.98 35.76 -0.32
N ASP A 198 -15.68 36.87 -0.07
CA ASP A 198 -16.50 37.05 1.14
C ASP A 198 -17.67 36.08 1.24
N ARG A 199 -18.25 35.69 0.10
CA ARG A 199 -19.46 34.84 0.04
C ARG A 199 -19.16 33.34 0.02
N ASN A 200 -17.93 32.95 -0.24
CA ASN A 200 -17.57 31.55 -0.44
C ASN A 200 -16.54 31.09 0.59
N ILE A 201 -16.69 29.85 1.04
CA ILE A 201 -15.67 29.21 1.87
C ILE A 201 -14.60 28.66 0.94
N ILE A 202 -13.39 29.20 1.06
CA ILE A 202 -12.22 28.77 0.29
C ILE A 202 -11.24 28.14 1.28
N PRO A 203 -11.10 26.80 1.30
CA PRO A 203 -10.26 26.13 2.29
C PRO A 203 -8.77 26.35 2.06
N SER A 204 -8.33 26.58 0.82
CA SER A 204 -6.94 26.79 0.42
C SER A 204 -6.86 27.70 -0.80
N SER A 205 -5.81 28.52 -0.88
CA SER A 205 -5.52 29.35 -2.05
C SER A 205 -4.07 29.14 -2.51
N ILE A 206 -3.85 28.78 -3.76
CA ILE A 206 -2.50 28.62 -4.32
C ILE A 206 -2.25 29.78 -5.28
N ILE A 207 -1.32 30.65 -4.93
CA ILE A 207 -1.04 31.88 -5.66
C ILE A 207 0.28 31.70 -6.41
N ILE A 208 0.27 31.90 -7.72
CA ILE A 208 1.51 31.98 -8.50
C ILE A 208 2.05 33.39 -8.34
N ASP A 209 3.12 33.53 -7.56
CA ASP A 209 3.65 34.82 -7.13
C ASP A 209 4.47 35.47 -8.26
N ASN A 210 3.76 36.21 -9.11
CA ASN A 210 4.34 37.01 -10.17
C ASN A 210 4.82 38.34 -9.59
N PRO A 211 6.04 38.82 -9.91
CA PRO A 211 6.55 40.10 -9.39
C PRO A 211 5.68 41.34 -9.68
N GLU A 212 4.78 41.28 -10.67
CA GLU A 212 3.81 42.35 -10.95
C GLU A 212 2.56 42.30 -10.06
N LEU A 213 2.33 41.20 -9.34
CA LEU A 213 1.24 41.01 -8.41
C LEU A 213 1.60 41.65 -7.07
N SER A 214 0.76 42.57 -6.58
CA SER A 214 1.00 43.22 -5.30
C SER A 214 0.67 42.30 -4.12
N ASP A 215 1.45 42.40 -3.04
CA ASP A 215 1.12 41.77 -1.77
C ASP A 215 -0.29 42.10 -1.26
N GLN A 216 -0.84 43.26 -1.64
CA GLN A 216 -2.20 43.67 -1.27
C GLN A 216 -3.23 42.68 -1.82
N VAL A 217 -3.05 42.21 -3.05
CA VAL A 217 -3.92 41.19 -3.64
C VAL A 217 -3.73 39.86 -2.92
N ILE A 218 -2.49 39.44 -2.71
CA ILE A 218 -2.13 38.16 -2.06
C ILE A 218 -2.78 38.03 -0.68
N ARG A 219 -2.64 39.07 0.16
CA ARG A 219 -3.16 39.07 1.54
C ARG A 219 -4.69 39.06 1.64
N GLN A 220 -5.43 39.26 0.55
CA GLN A 220 -6.89 39.17 0.53
C GLN A 220 -7.39 37.71 0.42
N PHE A 221 -6.54 36.77 -0.02
CA PHE A 221 -6.93 35.36 -0.12
C PHE A 221 -6.79 34.64 1.24
N PRO A 222 -7.74 33.78 1.62
CA PRO A 222 -7.63 32.97 2.84
C PRO A 222 -6.69 31.77 2.63
N ASN A 223 -5.99 31.37 3.69
CA ASN A 223 -5.15 30.16 3.75
C ASN A 223 -4.24 30.00 2.52
N TYR A 224 -3.57 31.09 2.15
CA TYR A 224 -2.82 31.11 0.90
C TYR A 224 -1.42 30.51 1.04
N GLU A 225 -0.94 29.92 -0.06
CA GLU A 225 0.43 29.49 -0.28
C GLU A 225 0.94 30.12 -1.58
N GLU A 226 2.16 30.65 -1.55
CA GLU A 226 2.78 31.36 -2.69
C GLU A 226 3.79 30.45 -3.40
N ILE A 227 3.62 30.27 -4.70
CA ILE A 227 4.58 29.59 -5.57
C ILE A 227 5.48 30.65 -6.20
N ASN A 228 6.71 30.69 -5.71
CA ASN A 228 7.74 31.66 -6.07
C ASN A 228 8.67 31.13 -7.16
N GLY A 229 9.37 32.05 -7.84
CA GLY A 229 10.41 31.75 -8.83
C GLY A 229 10.84 33.00 -9.60
N ASP A 230 12.10 33.05 -10.03
CA ASP A 230 12.71 34.23 -10.65
C ASP A 230 12.10 34.55 -12.03
N ASP A 231 11.57 33.53 -12.71
CA ASP A 231 10.87 33.67 -13.98
C ASP A 231 9.68 32.69 -14.09
N PRO A 232 8.79 32.85 -15.10
CA PRO A 232 7.61 32.00 -15.23
C PRO A 232 7.92 30.52 -15.45
N TYR A 233 9.10 30.18 -15.97
CA TYR A 233 9.52 28.80 -16.24
C TYR A 233 10.00 28.12 -14.96
N GLU A 234 10.69 28.86 -14.09
CA GLU A 234 11.00 28.37 -12.75
C GLU A 234 9.75 28.22 -11.89
N ARG A 235 8.81 29.19 -11.93
CA ARG A 235 7.52 29.05 -11.25
C ARG A 235 6.73 27.85 -11.74
N ASN A 236 6.77 27.56 -13.04
CA ASN A 236 6.19 26.34 -13.62
C ASN A 236 6.76 25.06 -12.98
N ILE A 237 8.10 24.94 -12.90
CA ILE A 237 8.75 23.77 -12.28
C ILE A 237 8.49 23.69 -10.78
N ASN A 238 8.54 24.81 -10.06
CA ASN A 238 8.28 24.87 -8.63
C ASN A 238 6.83 24.48 -8.32
N LEU A 239 5.88 24.92 -9.15
CA LEU A 239 4.48 24.52 -9.05
C LEU A 239 4.33 23.00 -9.25
N ILE A 240 4.89 22.45 -10.34
CA ILE A 240 4.79 21.02 -10.64
C ILE A 240 5.41 20.18 -9.52
N THR A 241 6.59 20.59 -9.02
CA THR A 241 7.28 19.91 -7.93
C THR A 241 6.46 19.96 -6.63
N ARG A 242 5.84 21.11 -6.32
CA ARG A 242 5.01 21.25 -5.13
C ARG A 242 3.81 20.29 -5.12
N PHE A 243 3.32 19.90 -6.29
CA PHE A 243 2.18 19.00 -6.46
C PHE A 243 2.58 17.61 -6.96
N GLU A 244 3.84 17.20 -6.79
CA GLU A 244 4.35 15.91 -7.29
C GLU A 244 3.54 14.70 -6.81
N ASP A 245 3.05 14.71 -5.57
CA ASP A 245 2.22 13.62 -5.01
C ASP A 245 0.87 13.46 -5.74
N ASN A 246 0.40 14.51 -6.42
CA ASN A 246 -0.88 14.54 -7.13
C ASN A 246 -0.71 14.44 -8.66
N LEU A 247 0.53 14.37 -9.15
CA LEU A 247 0.85 14.34 -10.57
C LEU A 247 1.53 13.02 -10.97
N ASP A 248 1.37 12.63 -12.23
CA ASP A 248 2.01 11.47 -12.81
C ASP A 248 3.11 11.92 -13.78
N PHE A 249 4.38 11.68 -13.40
CA PHE A 249 5.57 12.04 -14.17
C PHE A 249 6.02 10.96 -15.16
N ASP A 250 5.29 9.84 -15.28
CA ASP A 250 5.57 8.83 -16.31
C ASP A 250 5.39 9.41 -17.73
N THR A 251 4.53 10.41 -17.88
CA THR A 251 4.33 11.16 -19.13
C THR A 251 4.41 12.66 -18.88
N LEU A 252 5.19 13.38 -19.69
CA LEU A 252 5.27 14.86 -19.62
C LEU A 252 4.76 15.51 -20.91
N TYR A 253 4.01 16.60 -20.77
CA TYR A 253 3.62 17.46 -21.89
C TYR A 253 4.52 18.71 -21.91
N PHE A 254 4.82 19.19 -23.11
CA PHE A 254 5.60 20.41 -23.33
C PHE A 254 4.87 21.35 -24.27
N ALA A 255 4.87 22.63 -23.93
CA ALA A 255 4.41 23.69 -24.83
C ALA A 255 5.32 24.90 -24.66
N THR A 256 5.29 25.83 -25.61
CA THR A 256 5.95 27.13 -25.40
C THR A 256 5.18 27.96 -24.38
N GLY A 257 5.90 28.72 -23.56
CA GLY A 257 5.34 29.76 -22.70
C GLY A 257 5.25 31.12 -23.39
N GLU A 258 5.80 31.29 -24.60
CA GLU A 258 5.77 32.58 -25.33
C GLU A 258 4.48 32.77 -26.16
N ASN A 259 3.74 31.68 -26.37
CA ASN A 259 2.44 31.66 -27.02
C ASN A 259 1.55 30.62 -26.33
N PHE A 260 0.25 30.85 -26.27
CA PHE A 260 -0.64 30.13 -25.36
C PHE A 260 -1.57 29.06 -26.01
N PRO A 261 -1.94 29.04 -27.32
CA PRO A 261 -2.98 28.13 -27.80
C PRO A 261 -2.66 26.64 -27.62
N ASP A 262 -1.40 26.26 -27.86
CA ASP A 262 -0.95 24.87 -27.74
C ASP A 262 -0.93 24.42 -26.27
N ALA A 263 -0.45 25.28 -25.37
CA ALA A 263 -0.47 25.06 -23.92
C ALA A 263 -1.90 25.01 -23.36
N LEU A 264 -2.81 25.84 -23.89
CA LEU A 264 -4.21 25.82 -23.51
C LEU A 264 -4.89 24.51 -23.91
N ALA A 265 -4.68 24.01 -25.13
CA ALA A 265 -5.19 22.71 -25.53
C ALA A 265 -4.62 21.59 -24.64
N ALA A 266 -3.33 21.67 -24.29
CA ALA A 266 -2.69 20.75 -23.36
C ALA A 266 -3.29 20.80 -21.95
N SER A 267 -3.83 21.94 -21.51
CA SER A 267 -4.44 22.11 -20.19
C SER A 267 -5.72 21.30 -19.98
N ALA A 268 -6.37 20.84 -21.05
CA ALA A 268 -7.44 19.85 -20.96
C ALA A 268 -6.93 18.42 -21.11
N LEU A 269 -5.93 18.20 -21.96
CA LEU A 269 -5.43 16.87 -22.31
C LEU A 269 -4.55 16.26 -21.21
N ALA A 270 -3.54 17.00 -20.72
CA ALA A 270 -2.55 16.48 -19.77
C ALA A 270 -3.18 16.04 -18.43
N PRO A 271 -4.15 16.79 -17.84
CA PRO A 271 -4.76 16.40 -16.58
C PRO A 271 -5.65 15.16 -16.64
N LYS A 272 -6.04 14.64 -17.83
CA LYS A 272 -6.82 13.38 -17.93
C LYS A 272 -6.14 12.23 -17.19
N ASN A 273 -4.81 12.18 -17.24
CA ASN A 273 -4.00 11.20 -16.53
C ASN A 273 -3.11 11.87 -15.46
N LYS A 274 -3.49 13.06 -14.99
CA LYS A 274 -2.72 13.86 -14.02
C LYS A 274 -1.28 14.17 -14.46
N ASN A 275 -1.02 14.21 -15.77
CA ASN A 275 0.30 14.53 -16.28
C ASN A 275 0.56 16.04 -16.21
N PRO A 276 1.79 16.47 -15.87
CA PRO A 276 2.13 17.88 -15.88
C PRO A 276 2.36 18.43 -17.29
N LEU A 277 2.25 19.75 -17.41
CA LEU A 277 2.66 20.53 -18.58
C LEU A 277 3.85 21.42 -18.20
N LEU A 278 4.98 21.18 -18.85
CA LEU A 278 6.18 22.00 -18.71
C LEU A 278 6.20 23.07 -19.80
N LEU A 279 6.47 24.31 -19.41
CA LEU A 279 6.60 25.42 -20.37
C LEU A 279 8.06 25.63 -20.77
N LEU A 280 8.30 25.80 -22.07
CA LEU A 280 9.59 26.15 -22.65
C LEU A 280 9.65 27.64 -22.98
N LYS A 281 10.82 28.25 -22.85
CA LYS A 281 11.04 29.63 -23.29
C LYS A 281 11.26 29.67 -24.79
N GLY A 282 10.17 29.85 -25.54
CA GLY A 282 10.16 29.69 -26.99
C GLY A 282 10.52 28.24 -27.34
N ASN A 283 11.72 28.07 -27.88
CA ASN A 283 12.31 26.78 -28.26
C ASN A 283 13.44 26.32 -27.32
N THR A 284 13.61 26.96 -26.15
CA THR A 284 14.75 26.73 -25.24
C THR A 284 14.32 25.93 -24.01
N ILE A 285 15.11 24.90 -23.68
CA ILE A 285 15.00 24.14 -22.43
C ILE A 285 15.78 24.90 -21.34
N SER A 286 15.11 25.36 -20.29
CA SER A 286 15.77 26.04 -19.16
C SER A 286 16.63 25.06 -18.36
N SER A 287 17.58 25.58 -17.59
CA SER A 287 18.38 24.75 -16.66
C SER A 287 17.50 24.00 -15.66
N GLN A 288 16.45 24.64 -15.16
CA GLN A 288 15.50 24.08 -14.20
C GLN A 288 14.71 22.94 -14.83
N ALA A 289 14.18 23.13 -16.05
CA ALA A 289 13.49 22.07 -16.79
C ALA A 289 14.45 20.91 -17.09
N ASN A 290 15.68 21.20 -17.50
CA ASN A 290 16.69 20.17 -17.74
C ASN A 290 16.98 19.35 -16.48
N SER A 291 17.23 20.00 -15.34
CA SER A 291 17.45 19.33 -14.06
C SER A 291 16.26 18.51 -13.60
N PHE A 292 15.03 19.04 -13.75
CA PHE A 292 13.80 18.34 -13.43
C PHE A 292 13.64 17.07 -14.27
N ILE A 293 13.76 17.18 -15.60
CA ILE A 293 13.61 16.05 -16.52
C ILE A 293 14.71 15.00 -16.28
N SER A 294 15.96 15.44 -16.10
CA SER A 294 17.10 14.55 -15.87
C SER A 294 17.05 13.81 -14.53
N SER A 295 16.16 14.22 -13.62
CA SER A 295 15.99 13.62 -12.29
C SER A 295 14.76 12.71 -12.20
N ASN A 296 13.94 12.66 -13.26
CA ASN A 296 12.69 11.89 -13.28
C ASN A 296 12.75 10.79 -14.36
N ILE A 297 12.32 9.58 -14.01
CA ILE A 297 12.14 8.51 -15.00
C ILE A 297 10.85 8.80 -15.74
N ILE A 298 10.97 9.07 -17.03
CA ILE A 298 9.85 9.45 -17.88
C ILE A 298 9.77 8.45 -19.03
N SER A 299 8.57 7.93 -19.27
CA SER A 299 8.31 6.92 -20.28
C SER A 299 7.86 7.50 -21.61
N GLN A 300 7.29 8.70 -21.61
CA GLN A 300 6.73 9.34 -22.79
C GLN A 300 6.77 10.86 -22.69
N LEU A 301 7.13 11.52 -23.77
CA LEU A 301 7.03 12.97 -23.93
C LEU A 301 5.98 13.31 -24.98
N TYR A 302 5.22 14.37 -24.76
CA TYR A 302 4.33 14.96 -25.76
C TYR A 302 4.69 16.41 -26.02
N ILE A 303 4.96 16.75 -27.28
CA ILE A 303 5.28 18.11 -27.71
C ILE A 303 4.05 18.74 -28.34
N MET A 304 3.55 19.82 -27.74
CA MET A 304 2.38 20.56 -28.22
C MET A 304 2.83 21.67 -29.16
N GLY A 305 2.21 21.73 -30.33
CA GLY A 305 2.50 22.76 -31.34
C GLY A 305 3.49 22.31 -32.42
N GLY A 306 3.52 23.07 -33.52
CA GLY A 306 4.33 22.77 -34.70
C GLY A 306 5.84 23.02 -34.51
N GLU A 307 6.63 22.55 -35.47
CA GLU A 307 8.10 22.69 -35.45
C GLU A 307 8.58 24.15 -35.52
N SER A 308 7.74 25.07 -35.97
CA SER A 308 8.05 26.51 -35.97
C SER A 308 8.10 27.12 -34.58
N VAL A 309 7.52 26.44 -33.58
CA VAL A 309 7.44 26.89 -32.18
C VAL A 309 8.42 26.10 -31.31
N ILE A 310 8.36 24.77 -31.40
CA ILE A 310 9.34 23.86 -30.76
C ILE A 310 9.94 23.00 -31.86
N SER A 311 11.21 23.23 -32.21
CA SER A 311 11.87 22.56 -33.34
C SER A 311 12.10 21.06 -33.08
N ALA A 312 12.24 20.28 -34.16
CA ALA A 312 12.62 18.87 -34.07
C ALA A 312 13.93 18.64 -33.29
N SER A 313 14.87 19.59 -33.34
CA SER A 313 16.11 19.51 -32.55
C SER A 313 15.87 19.64 -31.05
N THR A 314 14.95 20.51 -30.63
CA THR A 314 14.60 20.66 -29.22
C THR A 314 13.79 19.46 -28.72
N GLU A 315 12.90 18.92 -29.54
CA GLU A 315 12.22 17.65 -29.28
C GLU A 315 13.21 16.49 -29.06
N ALA A 316 14.20 16.34 -29.95
CA ALA A 316 15.24 15.32 -29.79
C ALA A 316 16.06 15.52 -28.51
N ASN A 317 16.43 16.77 -28.20
CA ASN A 317 17.14 17.08 -26.95
C ASN A 317 16.30 16.71 -25.72
N LEU A 318 15.00 17.02 -25.71
CA LEU A 318 14.09 16.63 -24.62
C LEU A 318 14.01 15.12 -24.47
N ALA A 319 13.95 14.36 -25.57
CA ALA A 319 13.91 12.90 -25.58
C ALA A 319 15.16 12.25 -24.95
N ASP A 320 16.31 12.91 -25.04
CA ASP A 320 17.59 12.41 -24.54
C ASP A 320 17.85 12.71 -23.05
N LEU A 321 17.07 13.60 -22.43
CA LEU A 321 17.29 14.02 -21.04
C LEU A 321 16.87 12.98 -19.98
N PRO A 322 15.70 12.31 -20.06
CA PRO A 322 15.25 11.41 -19.01
C PRO A 322 16.21 10.22 -18.84
N PRO A 323 16.69 9.96 -17.61
CA PRO A 323 17.54 8.82 -17.37
C PRO A 323 16.73 7.51 -17.44
N GLN A 324 17.40 6.44 -17.85
CA GLN A 324 16.79 5.11 -17.93
C GLN A 324 17.06 4.31 -16.65
N ILE A 325 16.27 3.27 -16.41
CA ILE A 325 16.48 2.34 -15.30
C ILE A 325 17.71 1.46 -15.60
N ALA A 326 18.75 1.57 -14.76
CA ALA A 326 19.96 0.78 -14.89
C ALA A 326 19.89 -0.54 -14.10
N SER A 327 19.41 -0.48 -12.85
CA SER A 327 19.25 -1.66 -12.00
C SER A 327 18.17 -1.46 -10.93
N VAL A 328 17.70 -2.56 -10.36
CA VAL A 328 16.76 -2.59 -9.25
C VAL A 328 17.42 -3.28 -8.07
N ASP A 329 17.28 -2.70 -6.88
CA ASP A 329 17.85 -3.28 -5.66
C ASP A 329 17.13 -4.59 -5.32
N ASN A 330 17.85 -5.59 -4.78
CA ASN A 330 17.23 -6.83 -4.30
C ASN A 330 16.28 -6.53 -3.14
N MET A 331 15.08 -7.12 -3.17
CA MET A 331 14.06 -6.90 -2.16
C MET A 331 13.78 -8.18 -1.37
N SER A 332 13.53 -8.01 -0.07
CA SER A 332 13.06 -9.08 0.79
C SER A 332 12.05 -8.57 1.79
N ASP A 333 11.12 -9.44 2.19
CA ASP A 333 10.10 -9.14 3.19
C ASP A 333 9.75 -10.38 4.01
N THR A 334 9.04 -10.21 5.13
CA THR A 334 8.63 -11.31 6.03
C THR A 334 7.20 -11.12 6.50
N VAL A 335 6.41 -12.21 6.47
CA VAL A 335 5.04 -12.25 6.98
C VAL A 335 4.81 -13.52 7.80
N GLN A 336 3.86 -13.52 8.73
CA GLN A 336 3.44 -14.75 9.40
C GLN A 336 2.44 -15.53 8.56
N GLU A 337 2.43 -16.86 8.69
CA GLU A 337 1.35 -17.68 8.13
C GLU A 337 -0.02 -17.12 8.52
N LYS A 338 -0.98 -17.14 7.58
CA LYS A 338 -2.37 -16.64 7.71
C LYS A 338 -2.51 -15.11 7.80
N GLN A 339 -1.43 -14.35 7.87
CA GLN A 339 -1.50 -12.90 7.73
C GLN A 339 -1.55 -12.52 6.24
N ALA A 340 -2.44 -11.59 5.89
CA ALA A 340 -2.53 -11.06 4.52
C ALA A 340 -1.25 -10.31 4.17
N TYR A 341 -0.73 -10.53 2.96
CA TYR A 341 0.43 -9.84 2.43
C TYR A 341 0.11 -9.18 1.09
N GLU A 342 0.39 -7.88 1.01
CA GLU A 342 0.35 -7.10 -0.23
C GLU A 342 1.78 -6.65 -0.57
N PRO A 343 2.32 -7.07 -1.72
CA PRO A 343 3.63 -6.58 -2.19
C PRO A 343 3.66 -5.05 -2.35
N PRO A 344 4.84 -4.41 -2.24
CA PRO A 344 4.96 -2.95 -2.34
C PRO A 344 4.55 -2.45 -3.72
N LYS A 345 3.80 -1.34 -3.79
CA LYS A 345 3.32 -0.77 -5.07
C LYS A 345 4.43 -0.08 -5.89
N THR A 346 5.54 0.26 -5.24
CA THR A 346 6.70 0.93 -5.86
C THR A 346 7.98 0.29 -5.40
N VAL A 347 9.02 0.35 -6.23
CA VAL A 347 10.37 -0.12 -5.90
C VAL A 347 11.40 0.97 -6.17
N THR A 348 12.49 0.94 -5.41
CA THR A 348 13.62 1.85 -5.62
C THR A 348 14.53 1.29 -6.70
N VAL A 349 14.86 2.13 -7.68
CA VAL A 349 15.75 1.79 -8.79
C VAL A 349 16.94 2.73 -8.82
N THR A 350 18.04 2.27 -9.41
CA THR A 350 19.18 3.10 -9.76
C THR A 350 19.12 3.41 -11.25
N THR A 351 19.23 4.67 -11.59
CA THR A 351 19.15 5.16 -12.98
C THR A 351 20.53 5.20 -13.66
N THR A 352 20.56 5.40 -14.98
CA THR A 352 21.80 5.47 -15.78
C THR A 352 22.73 6.62 -15.41
N ASN A 353 22.22 7.69 -14.80
CA ASN A 353 23.02 8.80 -14.26
C ASN A 353 23.43 8.58 -12.78
N GLY A 354 23.12 7.42 -12.19
CA GLY A 354 23.50 7.05 -10.83
C GLY A 354 22.56 7.55 -9.72
N SER A 355 21.50 8.28 -10.06
CA SER A 355 20.49 8.70 -9.09
C SER A 355 19.59 7.53 -8.66
N LYS A 356 18.90 7.68 -7.51
CA LYS A 356 17.88 6.73 -7.06
C LYS A 356 16.49 7.33 -7.25
N ALA A 357 15.56 6.54 -7.79
CA ALA A 357 14.17 6.93 -7.99
C ALA A 357 13.22 5.82 -7.54
N LYS A 358 11.98 6.18 -7.17
CA LYS A 358 10.90 5.21 -6.91
C LYS A 358 10.05 5.07 -8.16
N VAL A 359 9.78 3.84 -8.58
CA VAL A 359 8.94 3.56 -9.75
C VAL A 359 7.85 2.56 -9.42
N PRO A 360 6.66 2.67 -10.04
CA PRO A 360 5.61 1.67 -9.90
C PRO A 360 6.07 0.28 -10.36
N VAL A 361 5.62 -0.76 -9.65
CA VAL A 361 5.86 -2.16 -10.01
C VAL A 361 4.52 -2.89 -10.09
N THR A 362 4.39 -3.75 -11.10
CA THR A 362 3.27 -4.68 -11.21
C THR A 362 3.76 -6.08 -10.88
N TRP A 363 3.25 -6.66 -9.79
CA TRP A 363 3.60 -8.01 -9.37
C TRP A 363 2.75 -9.05 -10.09
N THR A 364 3.35 -10.20 -10.43
CA THR A 364 2.65 -11.33 -11.07
C THR A 364 1.57 -11.94 -10.17
N MET A 365 1.72 -11.82 -8.85
CA MET A 365 0.72 -12.21 -7.86
C MET A 365 0.27 -10.98 -7.08
N THR A 366 -1.04 -10.72 -7.05
CA THR A 366 -1.63 -9.55 -6.37
C THR A 366 -1.95 -9.80 -4.90
N ALA A 367 -2.07 -11.06 -4.47
CA ALA A 367 -2.27 -11.44 -3.07
C ALA A 367 -1.77 -12.87 -2.81
N LEU A 368 -1.00 -13.05 -1.73
CA LEU A 368 -0.65 -14.37 -1.23
C LEU A 368 -1.69 -14.78 -0.17
N ASN A 369 -2.63 -15.66 -0.53
CA ASN A 369 -3.43 -16.36 0.48
C ASN A 369 -2.60 -17.53 1.04
N ALA A 370 -1.70 -17.19 1.98
CA ALA A 370 -0.94 -18.07 2.87
C ALA A 370 -0.55 -19.43 2.27
N GLN A 371 0.55 -19.49 1.52
CA GLN A 371 1.27 -20.75 1.34
C GLN A 371 1.96 -21.13 2.66
N SER A 372 2.37 -22.40 2.78
CA SER A 372 3.08 -22.95 3.95
C SER A 372 4.30 -22.10 4.35
N ALA A 373 4.80 -22.23 5.58
CA ALA A 373 6.05 -21.59 5.96
C ALA A 373 7.17 -21.93 4.97
N GLY A 374 7.92 -20.92 4.53
CA GLY A 374 8.91 -21.04 3.46
C GLY A 374 9.26 -19.71 2.81
N THR A 375 10.20 -19.74 1.87
CA THR A 375 10.61 -18.57 1.08
C THR A 375 10.01 -18.64 -0.31
N TYR A 376 9.42 -17.52 -0.74
CA TYR A 376 8.75 -17.36 -2.01
C TYR A 376 9.42 -16.25 -2.80
N ASP A 377 9.72 -16.50 -4.07
CA ASP A 377 10.20 -15.47 -4.98
C ASP A 377 9.03 -14.91 -5.77
N LEU A 378 8.74 -13.63 -5.56
CA LEU A 378 7.69 -12.91 -6.26
C LEU A 378 8.31 -12.15 -7.43
N GLU A 379 7.86 -12.47 -8.64
CA GLU A 379 8.26 -11.74 -9.84
C GLU A 379 7.37 -10.53 -10.09
N GLY A 380 7.99 -9.41 -10.46
CA GLY A 380 7.31 -8.20 -10.89
C GLY A 380 7.88 -7.65 -12.20
N THR A 381 7.16 -6.69 -12.77
CA THR A 381 7.55 -5.93 -13.96
C THR A 381 7.45 -4.44 -13.68
N ILE A 382 8.42 -3.69 -14.19
CA ILE A 382 8.41 -2.22 -14.24
C ILE A 382 8.25 -1.82 -15.70
N LYS A 383 7.45 -0.78 -15.96
CA LYS A 383 7.29 -0.23 -17.31
C LYS A 383 8.65 0.21 -17.88
N ASN A 384 8.90 -0.07 -19.15
CA ASN A 384 10.15 0.25 -19.85
C ASN A 384 11.45 -0.33 -19.24
N PHE A 385 11.34 -1.31 -18.34
CA PHE A 385 12.46 -2.09 -17.84
C PHE A 385 12.31 -3.54 -18.31
N SER A 386 13.28 -4.02 -19.09
CA SER A 386 13.19 -5.32 -19.75
C SER A 386 13.39 -6.51 -18.81
N GLN A 387 14.07 -6.30 -17.68
CA GLN A 387 14.34 -7.36 -16.70
C GLN A 387 13.18 -7.49 -15.71
N LYS A 388 13.00 -8.70 -15.19
CA LYS A 388 12.08 -8.96 -14.08
C LYS A 388 12.69 -8.44 -12.78
N VAL A 389 11.81 -8.00 -11.87
CA VAL A 389 12.20 -7.67 -10.50
C VAL A 389 11.74 -8.77 -9.57
N HIS A 390 12.53 -9.03 -8.54
CA HIS A 390 12.34 -10.16 -7.65
C HIS A 390 12.21 -9.67 -6.20
N LEU A 391 11.20 -10.19 -5.51
CA LEU A 391 10.97 -9.97 -4.08
C LEU A 391 10.96 -11.32 -3.37
N SER A 392 11.95 -11.52 -2.50
CA SER A 392 12.04 -12.70 -1.65
C SER A 392 11.17 -12.55 -0.39
N LEU A 393 9.98 -13.14 -0.39
CA LEU A 393 9.05 -13.14 0.73
C LEU A 393 9.25 -14.38 1.61
N THR A 394 9.56 -14.19 2.88
CA THR A 394 9.65 -15.27 3.87
C THR A 394 8.36 -15.38 4.69
N VAL A 395 7.66 -16.50 4.59
CA VAL A 395 6.49 -16.83 5.43
C VAL A 395 6.93 -17.63 6.64
N THR A 396 6.69 -17.10 7.83
CA THR A 396 7.10 -17.71 9.12
C THR A 396 5.95 -18.46 9.79
N PRO A 397 6.20 -19.61 10.45
CA PRO A 397 5.15 -20.39 11.11
C PRO A 397 4.69 -19.73 12.41
N VAL A 398 3.55 -20.20 12.95
CA VAL A 398 3.05 -19.71 14.25
C VAL A 398 3.66 -20.53 15.39
N TRP A 399 4.29 -19.89 16.36
CA TRP A 399 4.88 -20.58 17.52
C TRP A 399 3.81 -21.02 18.52
N ASN A 400 3.93 -22.24 19.03
CA ASN A 400 3.21 -22.61 20.25
C ASN A 400 3.67 -21.74 21.41
N ARG A 401 2.77 -21.54 22.38
CA ARG A 401 3.09 -20.77 23.57
C ARG A 401 4.11 -21.52 24.41
N ILE A 402 5.24 -20.87 24.70
CA ILE A 402 6.30 -21.45 25.53
C ILE A 402 6.32 -20.71 26.86
N THR A 403 5.83 -21.38 27.90
CA THR A 403 5.78 -20.84 29.27
C THR A 403 6.42 -21.83 30.24
N ALA A 404 7.13 -21.33 31.24
CA ALA A 404 7.63 -22.15 32.34
C ALA A 404 7.57 -21.38 33.66
N GLU A 405 7.54 -22.10 34.78
CA GLU A 405 7.61 -21.52 36.12
C GLU A 405 8.71 -22.18 36.96
N VAL A 406 9.48 -21.38 37.69
CA VAL A 406 10.60 -21.83 38.54
C VAL A 406 10.58 -21.08 39.87
N ILE A 407 11.10 -21.72 40.93
CA ILE A 407 11.25 -21.07 42.24
C ILE A 407 12.42 -20.08 42.23
N GLN A 408 12.26 -19.00 42.98
CA GLN A 408 13.32 -18.03 43.26
C GLN A 408 14.58 -18.73 43.79
N ASN A 409 15.74 -18.39 43.22
CA ASN A 409 17.03 -19.05 43.47
C ASN A 409 17.10 -20.53 43.06
N GLY A 410 16.14 -21.01 42.24
CA GLY A 410 16.16 -22.36 41.66
C GLY A 410 17.10 -22.49 40.47
N HIS A 411 16.87 -23.53 39.67
CA HIS A 411 17.58 -23.81 38.40
C HIS A 411 16.59 -23.92 37.26
N TYR A 412 16.94 -23.38 36.08
CA TYR A 412 16.12 -23.47 34.89
C TYR A 412 17.00 -23.73 33.65
N GLU A 413 16.64 -24.76 32.89
CA GLU A 413 17.29 -25.10 31.63
C GLU A 413 16.38 -24.70 30.47
N PHE A 414 16.92 -23.90 29.56
CA PHE A 414 16.20 -23.51 28.35
C PHE A 414 15.96 -24.72 27.44
N PRO A 415 14.77 -24.83 26.83
CA PRO A 415 14.48 -25.93 25.92
C PRO A 415 15.35 -25.82 24.67
N THR A 416 15.87 -26.93 24.16
CA THR A 416 16.68 -26.96 22.93
C THR A 416 15.84 -27.00 21.66
N THR A 417 14.53 -27.20 21.80
CA THR A 417 13.56 -27.25 20.70
C THR A 417 12.29 -26.51 21.07
N VAL A 418 11.56 -26.06 20.04
CA VAL A 418 10.25 -25.40 20.15
C VAL A 418 9.29 -25.98 19.12
N ASP A 419 8.01 -25.98 19.46
CA ASP A 419 6.97 -26.48 18.58
C ASP A 419 6.35 -25.32 17.78
N ALA A 420 6.29 -25.49 16.46
CA ALA A 420 5.63 -24.59 15.54
C ALA A 420 4.32 -25.24 15.05
N ILE A 421 3.23 -24.48 15.04
CA ILE A 421 1.97 -24.87 14.40
C ILE A 421 2.03 -24.41 12.95
N LEU A 422 1.87 -25.36 12.02
CA LEU A 422 1.81 -25.10 10.58
C LEU A 422 0.37 -24.86 10.11
N LYS A 423 0.22 -24.41 8.86
CA LYS A 423 -1.08 -24.13 8.23
C LYS A 423 -2.06 -25.31 8.29
N ASP A 424 -1.58 -26.53 8.12
CA ASP A 424 -2.38 -27.78 8.23
C ASP A 424 -2.63 -28.21 9.69
N HIS A 425 -2.41 -27.29 10.63
CA HIS A 425 -2.48 -27.46 12.07
C HIS A 425 -1.43 -28.42 12.64
N THR A 426 -0.53 -28.98 11.82
CA THR A 426 0.46 -29.95 12.32
C THR A 426 1.50 -29.24 13.17
N VAL A 427 2.01 -29.97 14.16
CA VAL A 427 3.08 -29.48 15.03
C VAL A 427 4.40 -29.98 14.50
N LYS A 428 5.32 -29.04 14.20
CA LYS A 428 6.69 -29.32 13.81
C LYS A 428 7.64 -28.84 14.91
N THR A 429 8.38 -29.77 15.49
CA THR A 429 9.43 -29.45 16.46
C THR A 429 10.68 -28.98 15.73
N LEU A 430 11.16 -27.78 16.08
CA LEU A 430 12.31 -27.12 15.46
C LEU A 430 13.38 -26.81 16.51
N PRO A 431 14.68 -26.84 16.15
CA PRO A 431 15.75 -26.45 17.06
C PRO A 431 15.70 -24.95 17.35
N VAL A 432 15.98 -24.55 18.58
CA VAL A 432 16.09 -23.14 18.99
C VAL A 432 17.44 -22.87 19.64
N THR A 433 18.02 -21.71 19.35
CA THR A 433 19.14 -21.14 20.09
C THR A 433 18.67 -19.89 20.81
N TRP A 434 18.72 -19.87 22.14
CA TRP A 434 18.31 -18.71 22.93
C TRP A 434 19.41 -17.65 22.95
N ASP A 435 19.02 -16.38 22.93
CA ASP A 435 19.95 -15.24 22.94
C ASP A 435 20.74 -15.13 24.25
N ILE A 436 20.31 -15.85 25.28
CA ILE A 436 20.96 -15.96 26.58
C ILE A 436 21.17 -17.43 26.96
N THR A 437 22.18 -17.69 27.78
CA THR A 437 22.50 -19.04 28.27
C THR A 437 22.22 -19.22 29.76
N THR A 438 22.08 -18.14 30.52
CA THR A 438 21.79 -18.14 31.96
C THR A 438 20.83 -17.01 32.34
N VAL A 439 20.08 -17.20 33.42
CA VAL A 439 19.11 -16.24 33.95
C VAL A 439 19.34 -16.02 35.45
N ASP A 440 19.30 -14.76 35.90
CA ASP A 440 19.27 -14.43 37.33
C ASP A 440 17.88 -14.67 37.90
N LEU A 441 17.74 -15.74 38.69
CA LEU A 441 16.50 -16.16 39.35
C LEU A 441 16.36 -15.61 40.78
N SER A 442 17.18 -14.64 41.19
CA SER A 442 17.15 -14.08 42.54
C SER A 442 15.94 -13.19 42.80
N LYS A 443 15.21 -12.78 41.76
CA LYS A 443 14.04 -11.91 41.86
C LYS A 443 12.79 -12.61 41.35
N VAL A 444 11.69 -12.48 42.09
CA VAL A 444 10.38 -12.92 41.63
C VAL A 444 9.89 -12.00 40.52
N GLY A 445 9.24 -12.55 39.51
CA GLY A 445 8.81 -11.79 38.34
C GLY A 445 8.48 -12.66 37.14
N THR A 446 8.09 -12.01 36.05
CA THR A 446 7.89 -12.65 34.75
C THR A 446 8.94 -12.11 33.78
N TYR A 447 9.66 -13.01 33.14
CA TYR A 447 10.78 -12.72 32.25
C TYR A 447 10.44 -13.22 30.85
N LYS A 448 10.78 -12.43 29.83
CA LYS A 448 10.63 -12.82 28.43
C LYS A 448 12.02 -13.00 27.83
N PHE A 449 12.23 -14.13 27.17
CA PHE A 449 13.45 -14.44 26.45
C PHE A 449 13.16 -14.72 24.99
N GLU A 450 14.09 -14.34 24.12
CA GLU A 450 13.99 -14.55 22.70
C GLU A 450 15.01 -15.60 22.24
N GLY A 451 14.62 -16.36 21.23
CA GLY A 451 15.48 -17.36 20.60
C GLY A 451 15.35 -17.32 19.10
N THR A 452 16.40 -17.78 18.43
CA THR A 452 16.48 -17.88 16.97
C THR A 452 16.29 -19.34 16.56
N VAL A 453 15.46 -19.55 15.54
CA VAL A 453 15.31 -20.84 14.87
C VAL A 453 16.01 -20.76 13.52
N PRO A 454 16.83 -21.75 13.11
CA PRO A 454 17.51 -21.74 11.82
C PRO A 454 16.54 -21.50 10.66
N ASP A 455 17.00 -20.72 9.67
CA ASP A 455 16.27 -20.39 8.43
C ASP A 455 14.98 -19.57 8.61
N LEU A 456 14.70 -19.07 9.83
CA LEU A 456 13.56 -18.21 10.12
C LEU A 456 14.01 -16.85 10.64
N THR A 457 13.45 -15.80 10.06
CA THR A 457 13.70 -14.41 10.48
C THR A 457 12.95 -14.05 11.76
N GLN A 458 11.81 -14.71 12.02
CA GLN A 458 11.05 -14.51 13.26
C GLN A 458 11.72 -15.21 14.45
N LYS A 459 11.94 -14.46 15.52
CA LYS A 459 12.35 -15.02 16.81
C LYS A 459 11.17 -15.67 17.54
N VAL A 460 11.47 -16.74 18.25
CA VAL A 460 10.54 -17.38 19.20
C VAL A 460 10.69 -16.74 20.58
N SER A 461 9.62 -16.72 21.38
CA SER A 461 9.62 -16.15 22.73
C SER A 461 9.28 -17.18 23.80
N LEU A 462 10.01 -17.15 24.91
CA LEU A 462 9.74 -17.92 26.13
C LEU A 462 9.39 -16.97 27.27
N ILE A 463 8.30 -17.26 27.97
CA ILE A 463 7.91 -16.55 29.18
C ILE A 463 8.23 -17.43 30.39
N LEU A 464 9.22 -17.00 31.18
CA LEU A 464 9.62 -17.66 32.43
C LEU A 464 9.07 -16.88 33.63
N LYS A 465 8.29 -17.55 34.47
CA LYS A 465 7.79 -16.99 35.72
C LYS A 465 8.65 -17.46 36.89
N VAL A 466 9.24 -16.52 37.62
CA VAL A 466 9.96 -16.78 38.86
C VAL A 466 9.04 -16.45 40.03
N THR A 467 8.81 -17.43 40.89
CA THR A 467 7.86 -17.33 42.01
C THR A 467 8.57 -17.61 43.33
N ALA A 468 8.09 -16.98 44.40
CA ALA A 468 8.46 -17.41 45.74
C ALA A 468 7.96 -18.84 45.98
N ASP A 469 8.67 -19.58 46.84
CA ASP A 469 8.19 -20.86 47.33
C ASP A 469 7.09 -20.64 48.36
N SER A 470 6.10 -21.52 48.37
CA SER A 470 4.94 -21.43 49.24
C SER A 470 4.43 -22.82 49.58
N GLU A 471 3.93 -23.00 50.80
CA GLU A 471 3.19 -24.19 51.17
C GLU A 471 1.94 -24.33 50.30
N LEU A 472 1.64 -25.56 49.88
CA LEU A 472 0.50 -25.91 49.07
C LEU A 472 -0.53 -26.66 49.90
N GLU A 473 -1.77 -26.19 49.82
CA GLU A 473 -2.92 -26.90 50.36
C GLU A 473 -3.50 -27.84 49.29
N ILE A 474 -3.49 -29.14 49.59
CA ILE A 474 -4.08 -30.19 48.76
C ILE A 474 -5.11 -30.91 49.63
N PRO A 475 -6.39 -30.50 49.59
CA PRO A 475 -7.41 -31.00 50.51
C PRO A 475 -7.86 -32.43 50.17
N ASP A 476 -7.82 -32.83 48.88
CA ASP A 476 -8.17 -34.18 48.46
C ASP A 476 -7.08 -35.17 48.87
N ALA A 477 -7.43 -36.09 49.78
CA ALA A 477 -6.49 -37.05 50.34
C ALA A 477 -5.90 -38.01 49.29
N ALA A 478 -6.66 -38.37 48.26
CA ALA A 478 -6.19 -39.24 47.20
C ALA A 478 -5.18 -38.51 46.30
N LEU A 479 -5.50 -37.28 45.89
CA LEU A 479 -4.57 -36.43 45.14
C LEU A 479 -3.29 -36.18 45.94
N LYS A 480 -3.42 -35.85 47.23
CA LYS A 480 -2.28 -35.62 48.12
C LYS A 480 -1.38 -36.86 48.23
N GLN A 481 -1.97 -38.05 48.32
CA GLN A 481 -1.22 -39.31 48.39
C GLN A 481 -0.44 -39.59 47.10
N ILE A 482 -1.02 -39.33 45.93
CA ILE A 482 -0.35 -39.47 44.64
C ILE A 482 0.82 -38.50 44.53
N ILE A 483 0.61 -37.25 44.98
CA ILE A 483 1.66 -36.23 44.99
C ILE A 483 2.82 -36.66 45.88
N TYR A 484 2.56 -37.15 47.10
CA TYR A 484 3.61 -37.69 47.98
C TYR A 484 4.43 -38.79 47.31
N GLN A 485 3.78 -39.71 46.59
CA GLN A 485 4.47 -40.76 45.84
C GLN A 485 5.30 -40.17 44.69
N ARG A 486 4.75 -39.21 43.95
CA ARG A 486 5.41 -38.58 42.80
C ARG A 486 6.65 -37.78 43.18
N ILE A 487 6.64 -37.11 44.33
CA ILE A 487 7.75 -36.29 44.85
C ILE A 487 8.63 -37.06 45.85
N ASN A 488 8.33 -38.33 46.13
CA ASN A 488 9.04 -39.18 47.08
C ASN A 488 9.16 -38.56 48.50
N LYS A 489 8.05 -38.01 49.03
CA LYS A 489 7.97 -37.48 50.40
C LYS A 489 7.12 -38.38 51.30
N ALA A 490 7.46 -38.41 52.58
CA ALA A 490 6.68 -39.14 53.58
C ALA A 490 5.27 -38.53 53.76
N PRO A 491 4.21 -39.35 53.92
CA PRO A 491 2.87 -38.85 54.21
C PRO A 491 2.85 -37.92 55.42
N GLY A 492 2.14 -36.80 55.31
CA GLY A 492 2.07 -35.77 56.34
C GLY A 492 3.16 -34.69 56.26
N SER A 493 4.16 -34.84 55.40
CA SER A 493 5.13 -33.76 55.13
C SER A 493 4.45 -32.55 54.50
N ILE A 494 4.95 -31.35 54.77
CA ILE A 494 4.53 -30.14 54.05
C ILE A 494 4.94 -30.27 52.57
N ILE A 495 4.00 -29.98 51.69
CA ILE A 495 4.20 -29.92 50.23
C ILE A 495 4.36 -28.44 49.86
N TYR A 496 5.48 -28.11 49.25
CA TYR A 496 5.80 -26.79 48.77
C TYR A 496 5.65 -26.71 47.25
N LYS A 497 5.56 -25.49 46.73
CA LYS A 497 5.52 -25.24 45.29
C LYS A 497 6.76 -25.75 44.58
N SER A 498 7.94 -25.65 45.23
CA SER A 498 9.20 -26.25 44.76
C SER A 498 9.10 -27.74 44.49
N ASP A 499 8.27 -28.48 45.22
CA ASP A 499 8.14 -29.93 45.08
C ASP A 499 7.41 -30.33 43.79
N VAL A 500 6.48 -29.49 43.32
CA VAL A 500 5.54 -29.85 42.25
C VAL A 500 5.91 -29.25 40.89
N LEU A 501 6.68 -28.16 40.85
CA LEU A 501 7.07 -27.51 39.60
C LEU A 501 7.96 -28.40 38.71
N GLY A 502 8.63 -29.40 39.28
CA GLY A 502 9.41 -30.39 38.51
C GLY A 502 8.57 -31.50 37.87
N ILE A 503 7.27 -31.58 38.18
CA ILE A 503 6.38 -32.62 37.67
C ILE A 503 5.87 -32.22 36.30
N THR A 504 6.27 -32.98 35.27
CA THR A 504 5.82 -32.80 33.88
C THR A 504 4.73 -33.78 33.48
N ASP A 505 4.57 -34.87 34.22
CA ASP A 505 3.55 -35.89 34.04
C ASP A 505 2.96 -36.36 35.38
N LEU A 506 1.65 -36.51 35.44
CA LEU A 506 0.94 -36.99 36.62
C LEU A 506 -0.09 -38.05 36.23
N TYR A 507 0.08 -39.26 36.75
CA TYR A 507 -0.83 -40.39 36.53
C TYR A 507 -1.67 -40.64 37.77
N ALA A 508 -2.98 -40.50 37.64
CA ALA A 508 -3.94 -40.52 38.75
C ALA A 508 -5.26 -41.21 38.39
N VAL A 509 -5.21 -42.19 37.48
CA VAL A 509 -6.37 -42.93 36.98
C VAL A 509 -7.02 -43.75 38.11
N ASN A 510 -8.36 -43.73 38.19
CA ASN A 510 -9.16 -44.52 39.14
C ASN A 510 -8.67 -44.44 40.59
N SER A 511 -8.35 -43.23 41.04
CA SER A 511 -7.72 -42.99 42.35
C SER A 511 -8.69 -42.48 43.41
N GLY A 512 -9.96 -42.23 43.04
CA GLY A 512 -10.97 -41.72 43.96
C GLY A 512 -10.87 -40.21 44.20
N ILE A 513 -10.23 -39.47 43.29
CA ILE A 513 -10.09 -38.02 43.38
C ILE A 513 -11.45 -37.36 43.09
N THR A 514 -11.76 -36.34 43.88
CA THR A 514 -12.98 -35.53 43.76
C THR A 514 -12.72 -34.03 43.70
N ASP A 515 -11.61 -33.55 44.25
CA ASP A 515 -11.21 -32.15 44.24
C ASP A 515 -9.78 -32.00 43.68
N LEU A 516 -9.62 -31.10 42.71
CA LEU A 516 -8.36 -30.79 42.03
C LEU A 516 -7.61 -29.62 42.66
N SER A 517 -8.09 -29.06 43.77
CA SER A 517 -7.43 -27.95 44.45
C SER A 517 -5.99 -28.30 44.85
N GLY A 518 -5.06 -27.40 44.54
CA GLY A 518 -3.62 -27.61 44.63
C GLY A 518 -2.98 -28.00 43.29
N LEU A 519 -3.74 -28.54 42.33
CA LEU A 519 -3.20 -28.92 41.02
C LEU A 519 -2.88 -27.70 40.15
N GLU A 520 -3.49 -26.54 40.40
CA GLU A 520 -3.24 -25.31 39.65
C GLU A 520 -1.81 -24.76 39.77
N TYR A 521 -1.01 -25.30 40.70
CA TYR A 521 0.40 -24.97 40.91
C TYR A 521 1.37 -25.84 40.08
N PHE A 522 0.86 -26.85 39.38
CA PHE A 522 1.65 -27.76 38.54
C PHE A 522 1.84 -27.15 37.14
N THR A 523 2.26 -25.90 37.07
CA THR A 523 2.21 -25.09 35.83
C THR A 523 3.16 -25.59 34.73
N ASN A 524 4.13 -26.44 35.04
CA ASN A 524 4.99 -27.12 34.07
C ASN A 524 4.46 -28.49 33.61
N LEU A 525 3.28 -28.91 34.08
CA LEU A 525 2.66 -30.18 33.72
C LEU A 525 2.28 -30.20 32.23
N LYS A 526 2.71 -31.26 31.54
CA LYS A 526 2.46 -31.53 30.12
C LYS A 526 1.44 -32.64 29.93
N SER A 527 1.39 -33.61 30.85
CA SER A 527 0.54 -34.79 30.73
C SER A 527 -0.20 -35.08 32.03
N LEU A 528 -1.52 -35.19 31.96
CA LEU A 528 -2.38 -35.43 33.11
C LEU A 528 -3.40 -36.53 32.80
N TYR A 529 -3.35 -37.62 33.58
CA TYR A 529 -4.23 -38.77 33.44
C TYR A 529 -5.13 -38.89 34.67
N LEU A 530 -6.41 -38.57 34.49
CA LEU A 530 -7.41 -38.49 35.56
C LEU A 530 -8.62 -39.39 35.29
N SER A 531 -8.59 -40.27 34.30
CA SER A 531 -9.75 -41.11 33.97
C SER A 531 -10.27 -41.92 35.16
N LYS A 532 -11.59 -42.18 35.16
CA LYS A 532 -12.29 -42.96 36.21
C LYS A 532 -12.25 -42.35 37.62
N ASN A 533 -12.11 -41.03 37.73
CA ASN A 533 -12.32 -40.31 38.99
C ASN A 533 -13.75 -39.74 39.08
N LYS A 534 -14.07 -38.94 40.11
CA LYS A 534 -15.39 -38.30 40.27
C LYS A 534 -15.23 -36.79 40.33
N LEU A 535 -14.98 -36.17 39.19
CA LEU A 535 -14.65 -34.76 39.05
C LEU A 535 -15.88 -33.98 38.57
N SER A 536 -16.27 -32.96 39.32
CA SER A 536 -17.36 -32.02 38.95
C SER A 536 -16.88 -30.60 38.67
N ASN A 537 -15.63 -30.26 39.01
CA ASN A 537 -15.10 -28.91 38.85
C ASN A 537 -13.69 -28.93 38.27
N LEU A 538 -13.55 -28.45 37.04
CA LEU A 538 -12.28 -28.42 36.31
C LEU A 538 -11.54 -27.07 36.36
N ASN A 539 -12.03 -26.08 37.12
CA ASN A 539 -11.48 -24.72 37.11
C ASN A 539 -9.98 -24.64 37.43
N ARG A 540 -9.44 -25.61 38.17
CA ARG A 540 -8.00 -25.68 38.49
C ARG A 540 -7.14 -26.01 37.27
N LEU A 541 -7.69 -26.70 36.27
CA LEU A 541 -7.00 -27.06 35.04
C LEU A 541 -6.74 -25.85 34.14
N ALA A 542 -7.55 -24.78 34.23
CA ALA A 542 -7.43 -23.60 33.39
C ALA A 542 -6.05 -22.89 33.49
N LYS A 543 -5.30 -23.10 34.59
CA LYS A 543 -3.94 -22.56 34.75
C LYS A 543 -2.85 -23.44 34.13
N LEU A 544 -3.17 -24.68 33.75
CA LEU A 544 -2.22 -25.69 33.27
C LEU A 544 -2.05 -25.62 31.75
N THR A 545 -1.78 -24.43 31.24
CA THR A 545 -1.70 -24.10 29.81
C THR A 545 -0.56 -24.78 29.05
N ASN A 546 0.36 -25.42 29.77
CA ASN A 546 1.43 -26.23 29.20
C ASN A 546 0.99 -27.69 28.93
N LEU A 547 -0.25 -28.06 29.29
CA LEU A 547 -0.80 -29.38 29.00
C LEU A 547 -0.87 -29.60 27.48
N THR A 548 -0.29 -30.71 27.05
CA THR A 548 -0.41 -31.25 25.69
C THR A 548 -1.25 -32.51 25.67
N HIS A 549 -1.36 -33.21 26.81
CA HIS A 549 -2.10 -34.46 26.94
C HIS A 549 -3.00 -34.43 28.19
N LEU A 550 -4.31 -34.62 27.99
CA LEU A 550 -5.30 -34.61 29.06
C LEU A 550 -6.30 -35.76 28.89
N ASP A 551 -6.29 -36.71 29.84
CA ASP A 551 -7.26 -37.79 29.93
C ASP A 551 -8.21 -37.57 31.11
N LEU A 552 -9.48 -37.34 30.80
CA LEU A 552 -10.61 -37.10 31.70
C LEU A 552 -11.76 -38.09 31.44
N ARG A 553 -11.48 -39.24 30.84
CA ARG A 553 -12.50 -40.24 30.52
C ARG A 553 -13.24 -40.74 31.76
N ASN A 554 -14.56 -40.81 31.72
CA ASN A 554 -15.37 -41.38 32.82
C ASN A 554 -15.11 -40.71 34.16
N CYS A 555 -15.19 -39.38 34.20
CA CYS A 555 -14.99 -38.58 35.40
C CYS A 555 -16.29 -38.03 36.01
N GLY A 556 -17.41 -38.12 35.29
CA GLY A 556 -18.69 -37.54 35.69
C GLY A 556 -18.82 -36.03 35.40
N ILE A 557 -17.97 -35.50 34.51
CA ILE A 557 -17.90 -34.08 34.14
C ILE A 557 -19.12 -33.69 33.30
N ASP A 558 -19.70 -32.52 33.52
CA ASP A 558 -20.72 -31.90 32.67
C ASP A 558 -20.23 -30.59 32.02
N ASP A 559 -19.36 -29.84 32.69
CA ASP A 559 -18.80 -28.57 32.20
C ASP A 559 -17.33 -28.69 31.75
N VAL A 560 -17.07 -28.44 30.46
CA VAL A 560 -15.71 -28.37 29.87
C VAL A 560 -15.22 -26.94 29.58
N SER A 561 -15.96 -25.90 30.00
CA SER A 561 -15.57 -24.50 29.86
C SER A 561 -14.15 -24.18 30.36
N PRO A 562 -13.66 -24.75 31.47
CA PRO A 562 -12.30 -24.52 31.95
C PRO A 562 -11.18 -24.98 30.98
N LEU A 563 -11.50 -25.80 29.98
CA LEU A 563 -10.52 -26.34 29.01
C LEU A 563 -10.27 -25.39 27.83
N LYS A 564 -11.12 -24.39 27.60
CA LYS A 564 -11.07 -23.49 26.42
C LYS A 564 -9.71 -22.85 26.17
N GLY A 565 -8.97 -22.53 27.24
CA GLY A 565 -7.65 -21.88 27.15
C GLY A 565 -6.46 -22.82 26.99
N LEU A 566 -6.68 -24.15 26.95
CA LEU A 566 -5.62 -25.16 26.86
C LEU A 566 -5.24 -25.44 25.40
N THR A 567 -4.95 -24.39 24.64
CA THR A 567 -4.72 -24.43 23.18
C THR A 567 -3.47 -25.20 22.75
N SER A 568 -2.66 -25.67 23.71
CA SER A 568 -1.50 -26.53 23.47
C SER A 568 -1.85 -28.03 23.44
N LEU A 569 -3.10 -28.41 23.73
CA LEU A 569 -3.54 -29.80 23.76
C LEU A 569 -3.48 -30.47 22.39
N THR A 570 -2.71 -31.55 22.29
CA THR A 570 -2.68 -32.45 21.13
C THR A 570 -3.50 -33.72 21.36
N PHE A 571 -3.78 -34.06 22.62
CA PHE A 571 -4.63 -35.17 23.02
C PHE A 571 -5.64 -34.74 24.09
N LEU A 572 -6.92 -35.06 23.87
CA LEU A 572 -7.99 -34.88 24.84
C LEU A 572 -8.95 -36.08 24.82
N ASP A 573 -9.11 -36.76 25.96
CA ASP A 573 -10.17 -37.75 26.17
C ASP A 573 -11.16 -37.23 27.22
N VAL A 574 -12.37 -36.89 26.79
CA VAL A 574 -13.51 -36.54 27.66
C VAL A 574 -14.68 -37.50 27.43
N ALA A 575 -14.42 -38.69 26.89
CA ALA A 575 -15.44 -39.68 26.62
C ALA A 575 -16.07 -40.22 27.91
N VAL A 576 -17.31 -40.69 27.80
CA VAL A 576 -18.08 -41.32 28.87
C VAL A 576 -18.29 -40.35 30.06
N ASN A 577 -18.72 -39.11 29.77
CA ASN A 577 -19.03 -38.09 30.78
C ASN A 577 -20.49 -37.63 30.63
N ASN A 578 -20.88 -36.53 31.27
CA ASN A 578 -22.22 -35.95 31.26
C ASN A 578 -22.27 -34.62 30.48
N ILE A 579 -21.39 -34.41 29.50
CA ILE A 579 -21.26 -33.12 28.79
C ILE A 579 -22.42 -32.95 27.79
N ASP A 580 -23.08 -31.80 27.80
CA ASP A 580 -24.14 -31.43 26.87
C ASP A 580 -23.77 -30.29 25.89
N ASP A 581 -22.60 -29.65 26.09
CA ASP A 581 -22.06 -28.59 25.22
C ASP A 581 -20.55 -28.76 24.96
N PHE A 582 -20.16 -28.87 23.69
CA PHE A 582 -18.76 -28.92 23.25
C PHE A 582 -18.22 -27.59 22.69
N THR A 583 -19.00 -26.50 22.68
CA THR A 583 -18.55 -25.17 22.23
C THR A 583 -17.23 -24.71 22.87
N PRO A 584 -16.93 -24.99 24.16
CA PRO A 584 -15.64 -24.63 24.74
C PRO A 584 -14.41 -25.24 24.05
N LEU A 585 -14.57 -26.28 23.23
CA LEU A 585 -13.47 -26.97 22.56
C LEU A 585 -13.12 -26.38 21.18
N GLU A 586 -13.91 -25.45 20.64
CA GLU A 586 -13.77 -24.91 19.27
C GLU A 586 -12.36 -24.38 18.94
N GLU A 587 -11.69 -23.75 19.92
CA GLU A 587 -10.37 -23.13 19.76
C GLU A 587 -9.20 -24.12 19.95
N LEU A 588 -9.45 -25.37 20.33
CA LEU A 588 -8.42 -26.40 20.56
C LEU A 588 -7.93 -27.03 19.25
N THR A 589 -7.55 -26.17 18.30
CA THR A 589 -7.24 -26.53 16.91
C THR A 589 -5.94 -27.33 16.74
N THR A 590 -5.16 -27.51 17.81
CA THR A 590 -3.92 -28.31 17.84
C THR A 590 -4.18 -29.79 18.13
N LEU A 591 -5.41 -30.18 18.48
CA LEU A 591 -5.78 -31.57 18.78
C LEU A 591 -5.51 -32.52 17.61
N ARG A 592 -5.08 -33.74 17.94
CA ARG A 592 -4.85 -34.86 17.01
C ARG A 592 -5.58 -36.12 17.43
N SER A 593 -5.70 -36.32 18.74
CA SER A 593 -6.54 -37.35 19.32
C SER A 593 -7.63 -36.69 20.14
N LEU A 594 -8.90 -36.94 19.77
CA LEU A 594 -10.05 -36.38 20.47
C LEU A 594 -11.15 -37.43 20.65
N TYR A 595 -11.46 -37.75 21.90
CA TYR A 595 -12.47 -38.73 22.27
C TYR A 595 -13.63 -38.05 23.00
N LEU A 596 -14.82 -38.08 22.41
CA LEU A 596 -16.04 -37.39 22.86
C LEU A 596 -17.23 -38.33 23.09
N SER A 597 -17.13 -39.61 22.69
CA SER A 597 -18.27 -40.53 22.71
C SER A 597 -18.81 -40.77 24.14
N GLY A 598 -20.09 -41.12 24.25
CA GLY A 598 -20.69 -41.44 25.55
C GLY A 598 -21.00 -40.23 26.44
N ASN A 599 -21.17 -39.04 25.87
CA ASN A 599 -21.67 -37.84 26.53
C ASN A 599 -23.19 -37.62 26.27
N LEU A 600 -23.78 -36.59 26.88
CA LEU A 600 -25.22 -36.28 26.74
C LEU A 600 -25.54 -35.76 25.35
N THR A 601 -24.70 -34.86 24.82
CA THR A 601 -24.85 -34.35 23.45
C THR A 601 -24.13 -35.22 22.42
N ARG A 602 -24.65 -35.21 21.20
CA ARG A 602 -24.01 -35.74 19.99
C ARG A 602 -23.75 -34.64 18.95
N ASP A 603 -23.92 -33.38 19.33
CA ASP A 603 -23.55 -32.26 18.48
C ASP A 603 -22.04 -32.05 18.52
N TYR A 604 -21.36 -32.56 17.51
CA TYR A 604 -19.92 -32.41 17.35
C TYR A 604 -19.55 -31.21 16.46
N SER A 605 -20.52 -30.42 16.01
CA SER A 605 -20.26 -29.28 15.12
C SER A 605 -19.24 -28.25 15.64
N PRO A 606 -19.07 -28.01 16.96
CA PRO A 606 -18.04 -27.11 17.46
C PRO A 606 -16.60 -27.48 17.10
N VAL A 607 -16.33 -28.77 16.86
CA VAL A 607 -14.96 -29.24 16.54
C VAL A 607 -14.72 -29.41 15.04
N LYS A 608 -15.64 -28.93 14.20
CA LYS A 608 -15.60 -29.08 12.74
C LYS A 608 -14.39 -28.42 12.09
N ALA A 609 -13.91 -27.31 12.64
CA ALA A 609 -12.78 -26.56 12.09
C ALA A 609 -11.50 -27.41 11.98
N TYR A 610 -11.33 -28.39 12.87
CA TYR A 610 -10.12 -29.22 12.92
C TYR A 610 -10.36 -30.73 12.83
N TYR A 611 -11.60 -31.17 12.59
CA TYR A 611 -11.97 -32.59 12.52
C TYR A 611 -11.16 -33.41 11.51
N ASN A 612 -10.89 -32.84 10.34
CA ASN A 612 -10.13 -33.51 9.27
C ASN A 612 -8.64 -33.68 9.63
N TYR A 613 -8.15 -32.99 10.65
CA TYR A 613 -6.78 -33.11 11.14
C TYR A 613 -6.65 -34.10 12.31
N LEU A 614 -7.75 -34.63 12.84
CA LEU A 614 -7.75 -35.64 13.89
C LEU A 614 -7.33 -37.01 13.33
N THR A 615 -6.21 -37.54 13.83
CA THR A 615 -5.69 -38.87 13.51
C THR A 615 -6.41 -39.97 14.28
N GLU A 616 -6.85 -39.67 15.50
CA GLU A 616 -7.61 -40.60 16.35
C GLU A 616 -8.87 -39.93 16.90
N LYS A 617 -10.02 -40.61 16.80
CA LYS A 617 -11.32 -40.10 17.26
C LYS A 617 -12.33 -41.23 17.40
N ASP A 618 -13.34 -41.05 18.25
CA ASP A 618 -14.42 -42.01 18.53
C ASP A 618 -15.81 -41.53 18.10
N PHE A 619 -15.88 -40.46 17.30
CA PHE A 619 -17.12 -39.85 16.82
C PHE A 619 -17.03 -39.47 15.33
N ASN A 620 -18.19 -39.25 14.70
CA ASN A 620 -18.31 -38.82 13.31
C ASN A 620 -19.11 -37.53 13.22
N LEU A 621 -18.67 -36.62 12.35
CA LEU A 621 -19.29 -35.31 12.09
C LEU A 621 -20.38 -35.37 11.02
#